data_AF-A0A1A8ZQQ3-F1
#
_entry.id   AF-A0A1A8ZQQ3-F1
#
_cell.length_a   1.000
_cell.length_b   1.000
_cell.length_c   1.000
_cell.angle_alpha   90.00
_cell.angle_beta   90.00
_cell.angle_gamma   90.00
#
_symmetry.space_group_name_H-M   'P 1'
#
loop_
_entity.id
_entity.type
_entity.pdbx_description
1 polymer ?
#
loop_
_entity_poly.entity_id
_entity_poly.type
_entity_poly.pdbx_seq_one_letter_code
_entity_poly.pdbx_strand_id
1 'polypeptide(L)'
;MRTASSVRAGRRRWFLAALADPDSPELGRSLAEVGAAVAGDAPRLVLAVASAVGPWRPFGEVRLDAERGAHLDAAPAFDPIGNVPPGLRAEGLIAWLRDSGYRGSRRARGASAQSGGSTGFTV
;
A
#
# COMPACT_ATOMS: atom_id res chain seq x y z
N MET A 1 -10.37 -8.61 -3.19
CA MET A 1 -8.94 -8.51 -3.57
C MET A 1 -8.07 -8.80 -2.34
N ARG A 2 -6.95 -9.54 -2.46
CA ARG A 2 -6.04 -9.82 -1.35
C ARG A 2 -4.61 -9.58 -1.81
N THR A 3 -3.92 -8.63 -1.20
CA THR A 3 -2.48 -8.41 -1.42
C THR A 3 -1.73 -8.56 -0.11
N ALA A 4 -0.57 -9.19 -0.15
CA ALA A 4 0.28 -9.37 1.02
C ALA A 4 1.75 -9.12 0.66
N SER A 5 2.51 -8.59 1.61
CA SER A 5 3.96 -8.37 1.49
C SER A 5 4.66 -8.71 2.79
N SER A 6 5.88 -9.22 2.71
CA SER A 6 6.69 -9.55 3.88
C SER A 6 7.64 -8.42 4.26
N VAL A 7 7.78 -8.16 5.54
CA VAL A 7 8.76 -7.24 6.12
C VAL A 7 9.47 -7.90 7.30
N ARG A 8 10.59 -7.33 7.73
CA ARG A 8 11.22 -7.66 9.01
C ARG A 8 11.04 -6.54 10.01
N ALA A 9 10.79 -6.93 11.26
CA ALA A 9 10.93 -6.07 12.43
C ALA A 9 11.93 -6.75 13.37
N GLY A 10 13.12 -6.15 13.51
CA GLY A 10 14.26 -6.82 14.15
C GLY A 10 14.61 -8.14 13.45
N ARG A 11 14.75 -9.24 14.21
CA ARG A 11 15.08 -10.57 13.66
C ARG A 11 13.85 -11.32 13.11
N ARG A 12 12.63 -10.85 13.38
CA ARG A 12 11.39 -11.55 13.04
C ARG A 12 10.83 -11.11 11.69
N ARG A 13 10.25 -12.07 10.96
CA ARG A 13 9.50 -11.81 9.73
C ARG A 13 8.02 -11.61 10.06
N TRP A 14 7.44 -10.60 9.44
CA TRP A 14 6.04 -10.24 9.50
C TRP A 14 5.47 -10.16 8.09
N PHE A 15 4.18 -10.40 7.99
CA PHE A 15 3.40 -10.28 6.76
C PHE A 15 2.37 -9.19 6.97
N LEU A 16 2.29 -8.26 6.04
CA LEU A 16 1.30 -7.20 5.99
C LEU A 16 0.36 -7.51 4.84
N ALA A 17 -0.94 -7.30 5.03
CA ALA A 17 -1.94 -7.46 3.99
C ALA A 17 -2.96 -6.32 4.01
N ALA A 18 -3.46 -6.00 2.82
CA ALA A 18 -4.71 -5.27 2.66
C ALA A 18 -5.78 -6.26 2.20
N LEU A 19 -6.86 -6.33 2.97
CA LEU A 19 -7.99 -7.22 2.79
C LEU A 19 -9.23 -6.39 2.48
N ALA A 20 -10.15 -6.91 1.69
CA ALA A 20 -11.47 -6.29 1.57
C ALA A 20 -12.18 -6.33 2.93
N ASP A 21 -12.79 -5.21 3.32
CA ASP A 21 -13.72 -5.20 4.45
C ASP A 21 -15.02 -5.91 4.01
N PRO A 22 -15.45 -6.99 4.70
CA PRO A 22 -16.69 -7.69 4.35
C PRO A 22 -17.94 -6.83 4.50
N ASP A 23 -17.90 -5.78 5.33
CA ASP A 23 -19.01 -4.86 5.57
C ASP A 23 -18.93 -3.61 4.66
N SER A 24 -18.12 -3.68 3.62
CA SER A 24 -17.91 -2.60 2.64
C SER A 24 -18.34 -3.04 1.24
N PRO A 25 -18.76 -2.10 0.38
CA PRO A 25 -18.95 -2.37 -1.04
C PRO A 25 -17.72 -3.02 -1.67
N GLU A 26 -17.95 -3.97 -2.58
CA GLU A 26 -16.86 -4.58 -3.34
C GLU A 26 -16.21 -3.56 -4.27
N LEU A 27 -14.87 -3.52 -4.28
CA LEU A 27 -14.08 -2.68 -5.17
C LEU A 27 -14.17 -3.07 -6.65
N GLY A 28 -14.71 -4.25 -6.97
CA GLY A 28 -14.68 -4.80 -8.32
C GLY A 28 -13.31 -5.33 -8.74
N ARG A 29 -13.13 -5.52 -10.05
CA ARG A 29 -11.96 -6.14 -10.70
C ARG A 29 -11.31 -5.24 -11.75
N SER A 30 -11.87 -4.06 -12.00
CA SER A 30 -11.38 -3.07 -12.95
C SER A 30 -11.36 -1.66 -12.34
N LEU A 31 -10.58 -0.75 -12.93
CA LEU A 31 -10.49 0.63 -12.43
C LEU A 31 -11.83 1.38 -12.53
N ALA A 32 -12.62 1.12 -13.58
CA ALA A 32 -13.95 1.72 -13.74
C ALA A 32 -14.91 1.27 -12.63
N GLU A 33 -14.88 -0.02 -12.26
CA GLU A 33 -15.68 -0.53 -11.14
C GLU A 33 -15.22 0.05 -9.80
N VAL A 34 -13.91 0.24 -9.60
CA VAL A 34 -13.39 0.92 -8.41
C VAL A 34 -13.91 2.35 -8.33
N GLY A 35 -13.86 3.11 -9.43
CA GLY A 35 -14.38 4.48 -9.50
C GLY A 35 -15.88 4.54 -9.17
N ALA A 36 -16.66 3.61 -9.72
CA ALA A 36 -18.08 3.49 -9.41
C ALA A 36 -18.34 3.16 -7.94
N ALA A 37 -17.57 2.25 -7.34
CA ALA A 37 -17.69 1.91 -5.92
C ALA A 37 -17.36 3.10 -5.01
N VAL A 38 -16.32 3.87 -5.33
CA VAL A 38 -15.93 5.09 -4.61
C VAL A 38 -17.01 6.17 -4.69
N ALA A 39 -17.58 6.39 -5.87
CA ALA A 39 -18.66 7.36 -6.05
C ALA A 39 -19.94 6.99 -5.28
N GLY A 40 -20.15 5.71 -4.97
CA GLY A 40 -21.32 5.21 -4.26
C GLY A 40 -21.20 5.28 -2.73
N ASP A 41 -20.16 4.67 -2.15
CA ASP A 41 -20.12 4.42 -0.69
C ASP A 41 -18.69 4.19 -0.13
N ALA A 42 -17.71 4.95 -0.61
CA ALA A 42 -16.35 5.05 -0.06
C ALA A 42 -15.75 3.73 0.49
N PRO A 43 -15.41 2.77 -0.39
CA PRO A 43 -15.07 1.41 -0.01
C PRO A 43 -13.83 1.35 0.89
N ARG A 44 -13.80 0.34 1.76
CA ARG A 44 -12.80 0.16 2.82
C ARG A 44 -11.94 -1.07 2.61
N LEU A 45 -10.67 -0.92 2.95
CA LEU A 45 -9.69 -2.00 3.03
C LEU A 45 -9.19 -2.13 4.46
N VAL A 46 -9.23 -3.34 5.00
CA VAL A 46 -8.67 -3.66 6.32
C VAL A 46 -7.18 -3.98 6.17
N LEU A 47 -6.35 -3.29 6.94
CA LEU A 47 -4.93 -3.58 7.09
C LEU A 47 -4.73 -4.61 8.20
N ALA A 48 -4.08 -5.72 7.86
CA ALA A 48 -3.81 -6.81 8.78
C ALA A 48 -2.33 -7.19 8.79
N VAL A 49 -1.87 -7.71 9.95
CA VAL A 49 -0.51 -8.21 10.15
C VAL A 49 -0.55 -9.66 10.65
N ALA A 50 0.37 -10.48 10.17
CA ALA A 50 0.57 -11.85 10.66
C ALA A 50 2.06 -12.13 10.89
N SER A 51 2.35 -12.96 11.88
CA SER A 51 3.67 -13.61 11.97
C SER A 51 3.72 -14.81 11.03
N ALA A 52 4.90 -15.41 10.82
CA ALA A 52 5.04 -16.57 9.94
C ALA A 52 4.19 -17.79 10.32
N VAL A 53 3.80 -17.91 11.59
CA VAL A 53 3.04 -19.06 12.11
C VAL A 53 1.78 -18.64 12.86
N GLY A 54 1.41 -17.35 12.81
CA GLY A 54 0.31 -16.78 13.59
C GLY A 54 -0.87 -16.33 12.73
N PRO A 55 -2.05 -16.15 13.34
CA PRO A 55 -3.21 -15.65 12.63
C PRO A 55 -3.00 -14.20 12.17
N TRP A 56 -3.77 -13.79 11.17
CA TRP A 56 -3.89 -12.40 10.77
C TRP A 56 -4.58 -11.59 11.87
N ARG A 57 -4.02 -10.43 12.20
CA ARG A 57 -4.55 -9.48 13.18
C ARG A 57 -4.78 -8.15 12.48
N PRO A 58 -6.04 -7.68 12.36
CA PRO A 58 -6.32 -6.33 11.90
C PRO A 58 -5.63 -5.29 12.80
N PHE A 59 -5.14 -4.22 12.19
CA PHE A 59 -4.53 -3.10 12.94
C PHE A 59 -4.93 -1.72 12.43
N GLY A 60 -5.62 -1.62 11.29
CA GLY A 60 -6.10 -0.35 10.75
C GLY A 60 -6.96 -0.53 9.50
N GLU A 61 -7.41 0.59 8.93
CA GLU A 61 -8.21 0.63 7.72
C GLU A 61 -7.76 1.75 6.77
N VAL A 62 -8.05 1.57 5.48
CA VAL A 62 -7.90 2.59 4.43
C VAL A 62 -9.25 2.75 3.75
N ARG A 63 -9.74 3.98 3.67
CA ARG A 63 -10.99 4.33 2.96
C ARG A 63 -10.64 5.03 1.66
N LEU A 64 -11.38 4.71 0.60
CA LEU A 64 -11.23 5.36 -0.70
C LEU A 64 -12.38 6.34 -0.88
N ASP A 65 -12.14 7.62 -0.59
CA ASP A 65 -13.23 8.60 -0.50
C ASP A 65 -13.54 9.32 -1.82
N ALA A 66 -12.55 9.48 -2.69
CA ALA A 66 -12.72 10.18 -3.96
C ALA A 66 -11.66 9.82 -4.99
N GLU A 67 -12.04 9.86 -6.27
CA GLU A 67 -11.11 9.84 -7.39
C GLU A 67 -10.35 11.16 -7.45
N ARG A 68 -9.04 11.09 -7.69
CA ARG A 68 -8.18 12.27 -7.88
C ARG A 68 -7.91 12.44 -9.36
N GLY A 69 -7.80 13.69 -9.83
CA GLY A 69 -7.57 13.96 -11.24
C GLY A 69 -6.23 13.40 -11.74
N ALA A 70 -6.16 13.05 -13.03
CA ALA A 70 -5.02 12.35 -13.65
C ALA A 70 -3.63 12.97 -13.37
N HIS A 71 -3.55 14.29 -13.22
CA HIS A 71 -2.31 14.98 -12.85
C HIS A 71 -1.82 14.61 -11.43
N LEU A 72 -2.74 14.52 -10.46
CA LEU A 72 -2.42 14.12 -9.09
C LEU A 72 -2.14 12.63 -8.99
N ASP A 73 -2.75 11.79 -9.84
CA ASP A 73 -2.47 10.35 -9.88
C ASP A 73 -1.11 10.02 -10.51
N ALA A 74 -0.66 10.82 -11.49
CA ALA A 74 0.62 10.64 -12.14
C ALA A 74 1.82 11.14 -11.30
N ALA A 75 1.57 12.01 -10.32
CA ALA A 75 2.60 12.62 -9.49
C ALA A 75 3.27 11.68 -8.45
N PRO A 76 2.54 10.83 -7.70
CA PRO A 76 3.15 10.03 -6.64
C PRO A 76 4.00 8.87 -7.18
N ALA A 77 5.27 8.86 -6.80
CA ALA A 77 6.15 7.71 -6.99
C ALA A 77 6.15 6.84 -5.73
N PHE A 78 5.33 5.79 -5.70
CA PHE A 78 5.37 4.79 -4.63
C PHE A 78 6.74 4.09 -4.57
N ASP A 79 7.45 4.22 -3.45
CA ASP A 79 8.72 3.54 -3.18
C ASP A 79 8.58 2.61 -1.96
N PRO A 80 8.24 1.34 -2.17
CA PRO A 80 8.05 0.39 -1.06
C PRO A 80 9.36 0.00 -0.35
N ILE A 81 10.51 0.49 -0.80
CA ILE A 81 11.84 0.17 -0.27
C ILE A 81 12.46 1.40 0.41
N GLY A 82 12.40 2.55 -0.24
CA GLY A 82 12.92 3.82 0.28
C GLY A 82 12.04 4.47 1.35
N ASN A 83 10.73 4.17 1.37
CA ASN A 83 9.78 4.75 2.33
C ASN A 83 9.29 3.73 3.38
N VAL A 84 10.13 2.76 3.75
CA VAL A 84 9.80 1.81 4.81
C VAL A 84 9.84 2.51 6.18
N PRO A 85 8.78 2.39 7.02
CA PRO A 85 8.77 3.01 8.34
C PRO A 85 9.97 2.60 9.21
N PRO A 86 10.46 3.48 10.10
CA PRO A 86 11.55 3.14 11.02
C PRO A 86 11.28 1.84 11.77
N GLY A 87 12.29 0.96 11.83
CA GLY A 87 12.18 -0.35 12.48
C GLY A 87 11.65 -1.48 11.60
N LEU A 88 11.17 -1.17 10.38
CA LEU A 88 10.81 -2.15 9.37
C LEU A 88 11.88 -2.25 8.28
N ARG A 89 12.06 -3.45 7.71
CA ARG A 89 12.94 -3.68 6.57
C ARG A 89 12.28 -4.58 5.53
N ALA A 90 12.30 -4.17 4.27
CA ALA A 90 12.00 -5.06 3.15
C ALA A 90 13.28 -5.86 2.83
N GLU A 91 13.28 -7.18 3.06
CA GLU A 91 14.45 -8.05 2.82
C GLU A 91 14.08 -9.24 1.93
N GLY A 92 15.07 -9.75 1.20
CA GLY A 92 14.98 -10.95 0.36
C GLY A 92 14.98 -10.66 -1.15
N LEU A 93 15.10 -11.72 -1.95
CA LEU A 93 15.24 -11.64 -3.41
C LEU A 93 14.09 -10.86 -4.07
N ILE A 94 12.85 -11.05 -3.60
CA ILE A 94 11.69 -10.32 -4.13
C ILE A 94 11.78 -8.82 -3.82
N ALA A 95 12.24 -8.45 -2.61
CA ALA A 95 12.42 -7.04 -2.24
C ALA A 95 13.51 -6.38 -3.10
N TRP A 96 14.62 -7.09 -3.35
CA TRP A 96 15.71 -6.63 -4.21
C TRP A 96 15.30 -6.49 -5.70
N LEU A 97 14.53 -7.45 -6.22
CA LEU A 97 13.98 -7.37 -7.57
C LEU A 97 13.01 -6.19 -7.72
N ARG A 98 12.14 -5.98 -6.73
CA ARG A 98 11.23 -4.83 -6.69
C ARG A 98 12.02 -3.53 -6.63
N ASP A 99 13.02 -3.42 -5.77
CA ASP A 99 13.88 -2.24 -5.66
C ASP A 99 14.52 -1.87 -7.02
N SER A 100 15.10 -2.85 -7.70
CA SER A 100 15.74 -2.67 -9.01
C SER A 100 14.72 -2.25 -10.08
N GLY A 101 13.57 -2.93 -10.13
CA GLY A 101 12.50 -2.62 -11.09
C GLY A 101 11.87 -1.25 -10.86
N TYR A 102 11.55 -0.89 -9.61
CA TYR A 102 10.99 0.42 -9.27
C TYR A 102 11.98 1.55 -9.53
N ARG A 103 13.28 1.36 -9.28
CA ARG A 103 14.31 2.36 -9.66
C ARG A 103 14.38 2.56 -11.17
N GLY A 104 14.35 1.49 -11.95
CA GLY A 104 14.32 1.56 -13.43
C GLY A 104 13.09 2.31 -13.94
N SER A 105 11.90 1.94 -13.44
CA SER A 105 10.63 2.57 -13.83
C SER A 105 10.56 4.06 -13.45
N ARG A 106 11.05 4.44 -12.26
CA ARG A 106 11.09 5.84 -11.82
C ARG A 106 11.97 6.70 -12.72
N ARG A 107 13.17 6.22 -13.06
CA ARG A 107 14.08 6.91 -13.98
C ARG A 107 13.47 7.11 -15.36
N ALA A 108 12.81 6.07 -15.90
CA ALA A 108 12.15 6.16 -17.20
C ALA A 108 11.00 7.18 -17.23
N ARG A 109 10.32 7.41 -16.09
CA ARG A 109 9.23 8.39 -15.97
C ARG A 109 9.68 9.79 -15.54
N GLY A 110 10.98 10.02 -15.35
CA GLY A 110 11.51 11.30 -14.85
C GLY A 110 11.06 11.65 -13.43
N ALA A 111 10.53 10.69 -12.67
CA ALA A 111 9.98 10.94 -11.33
C ALA A 111 11.06 10.80 -10.26
N SER A 112 11.30 11.86 -9.49
CA SER A 112 12.12 11.80 -8.26
C SER A 112 11.34 11.12 -7.14
N ALA A 113 12.02 10.29 -6.34
CA ALA A 113 11.43 9.64 -5.18
C ALA A 113 10.87 10.70 -4.21
N GLN A 114 9.58 10.68 -3.93
CA GLN A 114 9.00 11.53 -2.89
C GLN A 114 8.93 10.70 -1.60
N SER A 115 9.63 11.15 -0.58
CA SER A 115 9.46 10.61 0.76
C SER A 115 8.13 11.07 1.30
N GLY A 116 7.25 10.13 1.64
CA GLY A 116 5.98 10.43 2.31
C GLY A 116 6.26 10.94 3.71
N GLY A 117 6.53 12.23 3.85
CA GLY A 117 6.52 12.91 5.14
C GLY A 117 5.10 12.85 5.69
N SER A 118 4.94 12.24 6.87
CA SER A 118 3.70 12.32 7.64
C SER A 118 3.45 13.79 7.99
N THR A 119 2.60 14.47 7.22
CA THR A 119 1.94 15.68 7.71
C THR A 119 0.86 15.23 8.66
N GLY A 120 1.26 14.98 9.91
CA GLY A 120 0.35 14.91 11.03
C GLY A 120 -0.32 16.27 11.18
N PHE A 121 -1.62 16.33 10.93
CA PHE A 121 -2.44 17.45 11.36
C PHE A 121 -2.71 17.23 12.85
N THR A 122 -2.13 18.07 13.70
CA THR A 122 -2.56 18.18 15.11
C THR A 122 -3.70 19.18 15.16
N VAL A 123 -4.73 18.80 15.92
CA VAL A 123 -6.00 19.52 16.17
C VAL A 123 -5.78 20.98 16.56
#